data_AF-A0A158KYG2-F1
#
_entry.id   AF-A0A158KYG2-F1
#
_cell.length_a   1.000
_cell.length_b   1.000
_cell.length_c   1.000
_cell.angle_alpha   90.00
_cell.angle_beta   90.00
_cell.angle_gamma   90.00
#
_symmetry.space_group_name_H-M   'P 1'
#
loop_
_entity.id
_entity.type
_entity.pdbx_description
1 polymer ?
#
loop_
_entity_poly.entity_id
_entity_poly.type
_entity_poly.pdbx_seq_one_letter_code
_entity_poly.pdbx_strand_id
1 'polypeptide(L)'
;MDSLHVNGGRWDCHTHIYGPWEEFPLPESAVYRPAAAPMAALLQMHRNLGISHGVLVQAACYGTDHSALLDAIAVTGGRYKGVALLNGSESDSQLEALHAGGVRGIRFNFMGHLAEGQNISELKALAERVGSLGWHVLLHGKLGQILPILDSWRSLRTTLVIDHMSRPDPALETDRDGLVALRRYLDNERRWIKLSGIDRMMSGSNEPWSRALPHVRGLLAAAPDRAIWGSDWPHPNIQGDVPDDSKLLAFIEEVCGDAEAADAVLVSNPRRLYL
;
A
#
# COMPACT_ATOMS: atom_id res chain seq x y z
N MET A 1 11.73 -16.81 -23.24
CA MET A 1 10.65 -16.07 -22.54
C MET A 1 11.24 -14.78 -22.00
N ASP A 2 11.78 -13.95 -22.90
CA ASP A 2 12.50 -12.72 -22.58
C ASP A 2 11.87 -11.60 -23.40
N SER A 3 10.85 -10.93 -22.86
CA SER A 3 10.34 -9.68 -23.45
C SER A 3 9.38 -8.87 -22.56
N LEU A 4 9.39 -9.01 -21.23
CA LEU A 4 8.58 -8.16 -20.34
C LEU A 4 9.35 -6.94 -19.79
N HIS A 5 10.52 -6.62 -20.33
CA HIS A 5 11.24 -5.38 -20.03
C HIS A 5 10.74 -4.22 -20.89
N VAL A 6 9.45 -3.87 -20.74
CA VAL A 6 8.90 -2.62 -21.26
C VAL A 6 9.31 -1.49 -20.30
N ASN A 7 10.36 -0.75 -20.65
CA ASN A 7 10.74 0.65 -20.31
C ASN A 7 10.39 1.31 -18.95
N GLY A 8 9.98 0.58 -17.91
CA GLY A 8 9.47 1.18 -16.67
C GLY A 8 9.80 0.44 -15.39
N GLY A 9 10.24 -0.83 -15.47
CA GLY A 9 10.61 -1.68 -14.33
C GLY A 9 9.42 -2.06 -13.43
N ARG A 10 9.39 -3.29 -12.91
CA ARG A 10 8.32 -3.72 -11.99
C ARG A 10 8.35 -2.93 -10.67
N TRP A 11 7.17 -2.62 -10.16
CA TRP A 11 6.93 -1.91 -8.91
C TRP A 11 6.40 -2.83 -7.82
N ASP A 12 6.91 -2.64 -6.61
CA ASP A 12 6.25 -3.07 -5.37
C ASP A 12 5.69 -1.85 -4.64
N CYS A 13 4.37 -1.66 -4.69
CA CYS A 13 3.73 -0.46 -4.16
C CYS A 13 3.39 -0.54 -2.66
N HIS A 14 3.84 -1.54 -1.90
CA HIS A 14 3.64 -1.57 -0.46
C HIS A 14 4.74 -2.36 0.26
N THR A 15 5.68 -1.64 0.88
CA THR A 15 6.73 -2.22 1.71
C THR A 15 6.95 -1.36 2.96
N HIS A 16 7.53 -1.94 3.99
CA HIS A 16 8.02 -1.25 5.18
C HIS A 16 9.50 -1.57 5.36
N ILE A 17 10.26 -0.66 5.97
CA ILE A 17 11.65 -0.94 6.38
C ILE A 17 11.79 -0.69 7.88
N TYR A 18 12.67 -1.47 8.49
CA TYR A 18 12.95 -1.46 9.92
C TYR A 18 14.46 -1.45 10.14
N GLY A 19 14.98 -0.36 10.68
CA GLY A 19 16.42 -0.19 10.88
C GLY A 19 17.21 0.03 9.58
N PRO A 20 18.55 -0.17 9.61
CA PRO A 20 19.31 -0.76 10.72
C PRO A 20 19.28 0.10 11.99
N TRP A 21 19.21 -0.53 13.17
CA TRP A 21 18.93 0.16 14.44
C TRP A 21 20.05 1.08 14.91
N GLU A 22 21.27 0.87 14.42
CA GLU A 22 22.43 1.71 14.70
C GLU A 22 22.33 3.09 14.02
N GLU A 23 21.72 3.15 12.84
CA GLU A 23 21.55 4.39 12.05
C GLU A 23 20.17 5.01 12.27
N PHE A 24 19.14 4.15 12.36
CA PHE A 24 17.74 4.54 12.53
C PHE A 24 17.15 3.88 13.77
N PRO A 25 17.55 4.30 14.99
CA PRO A 25 17.03 3.75 16.22
C PRO A 25 15.53 4.01 16.35
N LEU A 26 14.82 3.10 17.01
CA LEU A 26 13.41 3.32 17.32
C LEU A 26 13.25 4.45 18.34
N PRO A 27 12.29 5.37 18.15
CA PRO A 27 11.98 6.37 19.17
C PRO A 27 11.50 5.70 20.45
N GLU A 28 11.66 6.38 21.59
CA GLU A 28 11.17 5.88 22.88
C GLU A 28 9.65 5.62 22.86
N SER A 29 8.93 6.41 22.07
CA SER A 29 7.48 6.31 21.86
C SER A 29 7.04 5.21 20.87
N ALA A 30 7.95 4.34 20.42
CA ALA A 30 7.62 3.30 19.46
C ALA A 30 6.51 2.37 19.98
N VAL A 31 5.42 2.26 19.22
CA VAL A 31 4.24 1.46 19.58
C VAL A 31 4.49 -0.06 19.53
N TYR A 32 5.56 -0.49 18.86
CA TYR A 32 6.07 -1.87 18.87
C TYR A 32 7.55 -1.87 18.44
N ARG A 33 8.25 -2.99 18.67
CA ARG A 33 9.67 -3.17 18.30
C ARG A 33 9.81 -4.40 17.40
N PRO A 34 9.84 -4.23 16.07
CA PRO A 34 9.97 -5.36 15.13
C PRO A 34 11.42 -5.85 15.05
N ALA A 35 11.62 -7.00 14.41
CA ALA A 35 12.95 -7.41 13.96
C ALA A 35 13.48 -6.44 12.88
N ALA A 36 14.81 -6.34 12.75
CA ALA A 36 15.42 -5.52 11.72
C ALA A 36 15.07 -6.08 10.32
N ALA A 37 14.68 -5.18 9.43
CA ALA A 37 14.37 -5.43 8.03
C ALA A 37 14.82 -4.19 7.23
N PRO A 38 16.14 -3.96 7.13
CA PRO A 38 16.68 -2.73 6.57
C PRO A 38 16.46 -2.64 5.05
N MET A 39 16.59 -1.44 4.51
CA MET A 39 16.46 -1.19 3.06
C MET A 39 17.37 -2.10 2.21
N ALA A 40 18.57 -2.43 2.69
CA ALA A 40 19.48 -3.35 1.99
C ALA A 40 18.89 -4.76 1.80
N ALA A 41 18.12 -5.25 2.78
CA ALA A 41 17.44 -6.54 2.70
C ALA A 41 16.27 -6.49 1.71
N LEU A 42 15.48 -5.41 1.74
CA LEU A 42 14.42 -5.17 0.76
C LEU A 42 14.95 -5.15 -0.66
N LEU A 43 16.06 -4.43 -0.90
CA LEU A 43 16.71 -4.35 -2.20
C LEU A 43 17.22 -5.71 -2.68
N GLN A 44 17.71 -6.57 -1.77
CA GLN A 44 18.10 -7.93 -2.12
C GLN A 44 16.90 -8.78 -2.54
N MET A 45 15.80 -8.71 -1.79
CA MET A 45 14.56 -9.39 -2.13
C MET A 45 14.03 -8.92 -3.50
N HIS A 46 13.95 -7.60 -3.72
CA HIS A 46 13.50 -7.02 -5.00
C HIS A 46 14.37 -7.46 -6.19
N ARG A 47 15.71 -7.49 -6.02
CA ARG A 47 16.61 -7.98 -7.08
C ARG A 47 16.30 -9.41 -7.48
N ASN A 48 16.01 -10.28 -6.52
CA ASN A 48 15.70 -11.69 -6.78
C ASN A 48 14.38 -11.85 -7.56
N LEU A 49 13.45 -10.90 -7.43
CA LEU A 49 12.14 -10.92 -8.09
C LEU A 49 12.04 -10.04 -9.35
N GLY A 50 13.14 -9.40 -9.76
CA GLY A 50 13.15 -8.48 -10.90
C GLY A 50 12.36 -7.18 -10.65
N ILE A 51 12.15 -6.82 -9.38
CA ILE A 51 11.52 -5.57 -8.96
C ILE A 51 12.59 -4.48 -8.88
N SER A 52 12.29 -3.30 -9.42
CA SER A 52 13.27 -2.21 -9.58
C SER A 52 12.83 -0.87 -9.02
N HIS A 53 11.53 -0.75 -8.72
CA HIS A 53 10.90 0.42 -8.12
C HIS A 53 10.03 -0.04 -6.94
N GLY A 54 9.71 0.88 -6.03
CA GLY A 54 8.81 0.53 -4.95
C GLY A 54 8.28 1.71 -4.15
N VAL A 55 7.45 1.41 -3.16
CA VAL A 55 6.85 2.39 -2.28
C VAL A 55 7.04 1.95 -0.84
N LEU A 56 7.75 2.79 -0.09
CA LEU A 56 8.00 2.66 1.33
C LEU A 56 6.86 3.34 2.08
N VAL A 57 6.03 2.54 2.74
CA VAL A 57 4.99 3.04 3.63
C VAL A 57 5.61 3.20 5.01
N GLN A 58 5.48 4.38 5.59
CA GLN A 58 6.05 4.70 6.89
C GLN A 58 5.60 3.70 7.94
N ALA A 59 6.58 3.09 8.59
CA ALA A 59 6.38 2.12 9.64
C ALA A 59 5.91 2.81 10.92
N ALA A 60 4.79 2.35 11.49
CA ALA A 60 4.20 2.99 12.67
C ALA A 60 5.11 3.02 13.90
N CYS A 61 6.12 2.13 14.01
CA CYS A 61 7.11 2.16 15.08
C CYS A 61 8.00 3.42 15.04
N TYR A 62 8.17 4.06 13.88
CA TYR A 62 8.90 5.34 13.74
C TYR A 62 7.99 6.57 13.87
N GLY A 63 6.67 6.41 13.85
CA GLY A 63 5.72 7.52 13.91
C GLY A 63 5.98 8.55 12.81
N THR A 64 6.19 9.81 13.20
CA THR A 64 6.46 10.94 12.29
C THR A 64 7.96 11.20 12.06
N ASP A 65 8.85 10.33 12.52
CA ASP A 65 10.26 10.36 12.12
C ASP A 65 10.43 9.65 10.77
N HIS A 66 10.55 10.43 9.69
CA HIS A 66 10.71 9.90 8.34
C HIS A 66 12.17 9.74 7.90
N SER A 67 13.15 9.87 8.81
CA SER A 67 14.58 9.83 8.46
C SER A 67 14.99 8.58 7.68
N ALA A 68 14.64 7.39 8.19
CA ALA A 68 14.92 6.11 7.52
C ALA A 68 14.23 6.00 6.14
N LEU A 69 13.00 6.50 6.03
CA LEU A 69 12.23 6.49 4.79
C LEU A 69 12.86 7.41 3.74
N LEU A 70 13.25 8.62 4.13
CA LEU A 70 13.84 9.60 3.22
C LEU A 70 15.25 9.18 2.77
N ASP A 71 16.05 8.62 3.67
CA ASP A 71 17.36 8.05 3.33
C ASP A 71 17.22 6.92 2.30
N ALA A 72 16.31 5.96 2.55
CA ALA A 72 16.05 4.86 1.64
C ALA A 72 15.60 5.32 0.23
N ILE A 73 14.84 6.42 0.14
CA ILE A 73 14.48 7.04 -1.14
C ILE A 73 15.72 7.66 -1.81
N ALA A 74 16.54 8.39 -1.05
CA ALA A 74 17.72 9.07 -1.56
C ALA A 74 18.76 8.07 -2.12
N VAL A 75 19.09 7.01 -1.37
CA VAL A 75 20.09 6.01 -1.78
C VAL A 75 19.67 5.21 -3.02
N THR A 76 18.38 5.18 -3.34
CA THR A 76 17.86 4.53 -4.56
C THR A 76 17.72 5.46 -5.75
N GLY A 77 18.13 6.73 -5.61
CA GLY A 77 18.00 7.74 -6.66
C GLY A 77 16.54 8.06 -7.00
N GLY A 78 15.63 7.92 -6.03
CA GLY A 78 14.21 8.18 -6.22
C GLY A 78 13.44 7.10 -6.98
N ARG A 79 14.02 5.92 -7.22
CA ARG A 79 13.30 4.74 -7.73
C ARG A 79 12.25 4.22 -6.75
N TYR A 80 12.40 4.56 -5.47
CA TYR A 80 11.41 4.32 -4.44
C TYR A 80 10.71 5.63 -4.06
N LYS A 81 9.43 5.57 -3.72
CA LYS A 81 8.65 6.71 -3.19
C LYS A 81 8.18 6.44 -1.76
N GLY A 82 7.79 7.51 -1.07
CA GLY A 82 7.33 7.44 0.32
C GLY A 82 5.82 7.63 0.47
N VAL A 83 5.24 6.93 1.45
CA VAL A 83 3.93 7.25 2.04
C VAL A 83 4.14 7.56 3.52
N ALA A 84 3.89 8.80 3.94
CA ALA A 84 4.16 9.27 5.28
C ALA A 84 3.04 8.93 6.28
N LEU A 85 3.39 8.91 7.56
CA LEU A 85 2.44 9.12 8.66
C LEU A 85 2.59 10.55 9.15
N LEU A 86 1.48 11.26 9.26
CA LEU A 86 1.41 12.64 9.75
C LEU A 86 0.53 12.70 11.00
N ASN A 87 0.78 13.67 11.86
CA ASN A 87 -0.05 13.95 13.04
C ASN A 87 -0.92 15.21 12.89
N GLY A 88 -0.80 15.94 11.77
CA GLY A 88 -1.60 17.12 11.45
C GLY A 88 -0.99 18.44 11.91
N SER A 89 0.10 18.41 12.68
CA SER A 89 0.82 19.61 13.14
C SER A 89 1.88 20.11 12.14
N GLU A 90 2.12 19.37 11.05
CA GLU A 90 3.13 19.71 10.06
C GLU A 90 2.79 21.04 9.37
N SER A 91 3.76 21.93 9.30
CA SER A 91 3.72 23.16 8.50
C SER A 91 3.82 22.88 7.00
N ASP A 92 3.45 23.84 6.16
CA ASP A 92 3.52 23.68 4.71
C ASP A 92 4.96 23.44 4.22
N SER A 93 5.95 24.10 4.83
CA SER A 93 7.37 23.88 4.50
C SER A 93 7.86 22.47 4.87
N GLN A 94 7.33 21.88 5.94
CA GLN A 94 7.62 20.48 6.28
C GLN A 94 7.01 19.52 5.25
N LEU A 95 5.77 19.79 4.79
CA LEU A 95 5.15 18.99 3.73
C LEU A 95 5.89 19.12 2.40
N GLU A 96 6.34 20.32 2.04
CA GLU A 96 7.17 20.56 0.87
C GLU A 96 8.52 19.84 0.96
N ALA A 97 9.16 19.83 2.13
CA ALA A 97 10.40 19.10 2.36
C ALA A 97 10.21 17.58 2.16
N LEU A 98 9.11 17.02 2.69
CA LEU A 98 8.74 15.62 2.44
C LEU A 98 8.46 15.35 0.96
N HIS A 99 7.80 16.29 0.27
CA HIS A 99 7.52 16.17 -1.17
C HIS A 99 8.83 16.14 -1.98
N ALA A 100 9.74 17.07 -1.69
CA ALA A 100 11.07 17.13 -2.31
C ALA A 100 11.89 15.86 -2.03
N GLY A 101 11.74 15.29 -0.82
CA GLY A 101 12.33 14.02 -0.42
C GLY A 101 11.70 12.77 -1.05
N GLY A 102 10.65 12.91 -1.88
CA GLY A 102 10.05 11.82 -2.64
C GLY A 102 8.81 11.18 -2.01
N VAL A 103 8.24 11.79 -0.97
CA VAL A 103 6.92 11.39 -0.45
C VAL A 103 5.82 11.78 -1.45
N ARG A 104 4.87 10.88 -1.68
CA ARG A 104 3.75 11.03 -2.62
C ARG A 104 2.40 10.65 -2.03
N GLY A 105 2.35 10.37 -0.72
CA GLY A 105 1.11 10.00 -0.07
C GLY A 105 1.20 10.05 1.45
N ILE A 106 0.05 9.93 2.09
CA ILE A 106 -0.08 9.67 3.52
C ILE A 106 -0.92 8.42 3.76
N ARG A 107 -0.79 7.80 4.95
CA ARG A 107 -1.61 6.65 5.34
C ARG A 107 -2.52 6.99 6.52
N PHE A 108 -3.79 6.62 6.38
CA PHE A 108 -4.74 6.53 7.49
C PHE A 108 -5.01 5.05 7.81
N ASN A 109 -4.90 4.71 9.08
CA ASN A 109 -5.08 3.36 9.58
C ASN A 109 -6.31 3.30 10.48
N PHE A 110 -7.29 2.50 10.08
CA PHE A 110 -8.55 2.25 10.79
C PHE A 110 -8.58 0.87 11.45
N MET A 111 -7.48 0.11 11.47
CA MET A 111 -7.44 -1.19 12.14
C MET A 111 -7.40 -1.07 13.67
N GLY A 112 -8.19 -1.89 14.37
CA GLY A 112 -8.16 -1.99 15.83
C GLY A 112 -8.62 -0.71 16.54
N HIS A 113 -8.08 -0.48 17.74
CA HIS A 113 -8.38 0.72 18.57
C HIS A 113 -8.00 2.04 17.88
N LEU A 114 -7.21 2.00 16.79
CA LEU A 114 -6.84 3.20 16.04
C LEU A 114 -8.02 3.85 15.30
N ALA A 115 -9.09 3.09 15.00
CA ALA A 115 -10.32 3.69 14.47
C ALA A 115 -11.14 4.42 15.53
N GLU A 116 -11.02 4.02 16.80
CA GLU A 116 -11.78 4.58 17.91
C GLU A 116 -11.14 5.92 18.32
N GLY A 117 -11.82 7.03 18.00
CA GLY A 117 -11.38 8.39 18.36
C GLY A 117 -10.77 9.21 17.22
N GLN A 118 -10.66 8.67 16.00
CA GLN A 118 -10.28 9.48 14.84
C GLN A 118 -11.41 10.44 14.45
N ASN A 119 -11.09 11.73 14.36
CA ASN A 119 -12.01 12.72 13.84
C ASN A 119 -12.01 12.68 12.29
N ILE A 120 -13.04 12.06 11.72
CA ILE A 120 -13.16 11.89 10.26
C ILE A 120 -13.13 13.22 9.49
N SER A 121 -13.63 14.30 10.10
CA SER A 121 -13.59 15.63 9.48
C SER A 121 -12.16 16.20 9.42
N GLU A 122 -11.35 15.99 10.47
CA GLU A 122 -9.93 16.39 10.48
C GLU A 122 -9.11 15.57 9.49
N LEU A 123 -9.34 14.25 9.44
CA LEU A 123 -8.69 13.38 8.45
C LEU A 123 -9.06 13.78 7.02
N LYS A 124 -10.32 14.17 6.77
CA LYS A 124 -10.75 14.67 5.47
C LYS A 124 -10.05 15.99 5.11
N ALA A 125 -9.97 16.94 6.05
CA ALA A 125 -9.25 18.19 5.83
C ALA A 125 -7.76 17.96 5.54
N LEU A 126 -7.12 17.03 6.25
CA LEU A 126 -5.73 16.64 5.97
C LEU A 126 -5.59 15.96 4.60
N ALA A 127 -6.55 15.11 4.21
CA ALA A 127 -6.60 14.51 2.88
C ALA A 127 -6.71 15.57 1.77
N GLU A 128 -7.54 16.60 1.94
CA GLU A 128 -7.66 17.71 1.00
C GLU A 128 -6.36 18.52 0.93
N ARG A 129 -5.73 18.77 2.08
CA ARG A 129 -4.45 19.49 2.18
C ARG A 129 -3.32 18.77 1.45
N VAL A 130 -3.14 17.47 1.64
CA VAL A 130 -2.09 16.74 0.90
C VAL A 130 -2.47 16.53 -0.56
N GLY A 131 -3.77 16.46 -0.88
CA GLY A 131 -4.26 16.38 -2.25
C GLY A 131 -3.86 17.58 -3.12
N SER A 132 -3.71 18.77 -2.54
CA SER A 132 -3.22 19.96 -3.27
C SER A 132 -1.73 19.84 -3.66
N LEU A 133 -0.96 18.98 -3.00
CA LEU A 133 0.42 18.63 -3.33
C LEU A 133 0.52 17.51 -4.39
N GLY A 134 -0.63 17.03 -4.89
CA GLY A 134 -0.72 15.87 -5.78
C GLY A 134 -0.55 14.53 -5.07
N TRP A 135 -0.58 14.50 -3.73
CA TRP A 135 -0.42 13.27 -2.98
C TRP A 135 -1.72 12.45 -2.91
N HIS A 136 -1.57 11.14 -2.74
CA HIS A 136 -2.69 10.24 -2.46
C HIS A 136 -2.86 9.97 -0.95
N VAL A 137 -4.03 9.46 -0.57
CA VAL A 137 -4.28 8.92 0.78
C VAL A 137 -4.47 7.42 0.70
N LEU A 138 -3.60 6.68 1.39
CA LEU A 138 -3.70 5.23 1.57
C LEU A 138 -4.64 4.92 2.74
N LEU A 139 -5.74 4.21 2.49
CA LEU A 139 -6.71 3.80 3.50
C LEU A 139 -6.49 2.34 3.88
N HIS A 140 -6.08 2.08 5.11
CA HIS A 140 -5.88 0.73 5.63
C HIS A 140 -6.96 0.39 6.67
N GLY A 141 -7.71 -0.68 6.44
CA GLY A 141 -8.80 -1.13 7.32
C GLY A 141 -9.54 -2.32 6.74
N LYS A 142 -10.50 -2.87 7.49
CA LYS A 142 -11.44 -3.90 6.99
C LYS A 142 -12.56 -3.26 6.18
N LEU A 143 -13.25 -4.05 5.35
CA LEU A 143 -14.40 -3.60 4.55
C LEU A 143 -15.42 -2.79 5.36
N GLY A 144 -15.87 -3.31 6.51
CA GLY A 144 -16.84 -2.63 7.37
C GLY A 144 -16.38 -1.27 7.92
N GLN A 145 -15.07 -1.00 7.92
CA GLN A 145 -14.49 0.27 8.36
C GLN A 145 -14.25 1.21 7.18
N ILE A 146 -13.80 0.68 6.04
CA ILE A 146 -13.45 1.48 4.86
C ILE A 146 -14.69 1.93 4.09
N LEU A 147 -15.73 1.10 3.94
CA LEU A 147 -16.91 1.45 3.17
C LEU A 147 -17.64 2.71 3.70
N PRO A 148 -17.84 2.90 5.02
CA PRO A 148 -18.38 4.16 5.56
C PRO A 148 -17.50 5.39 5.26
N ILE A 149 -16.17 5.24 5.28
CA ILE A 149 -15.24 6.33 4.94
C ILE A 149 -15.38 6.69 3.45
N LEU A 150 -15.43 5.70 2.56
CA LEU A 150 -15.62 5.93 1.13
C LEU A 150 -16.96 6.61 0.83
N ASP A 151 -18.01 6.30 1.59
CA ASP A 151 -19.31 6.97 1.49
C ASP A 151 -19.23 8.43 1.96
N SER A 152 -18.71 8.66 3.17
CA SER A 152 -18.53 10.00 3.74
C SER A 152 -17.65 10.90 2.88
N TRP A 153 -16.65 10.32 2.21
CA TRP A 153 -15.69 11.03 1.36
C TRP A 153 -16.00 10.88 -0.13
N ARG A 154 -17.26 10.63 -0.48
CA ARG A 154 -17.71 10.51 -1.88
C ARG A 154 -17.36 11.74 -2.73
N SER A 155 -17.39 12.94 -2.15
CA SER A 155 -17.04 14.20 -2.82
C SER A 155 -15.54 14.57 -2.76
N LEU A 156 -14.73 13.80 -2.03
CA LEU A 156 -13.31 14.08 -1.86
C LEU A 156 -12.57 13.92 -3.18
N ARG A 157 -11.94 15.01 -3.61
CA ARG A 157 -11.14 15.08 -4.85
C ARG A 157 -9.74 14.49 -4.69
N THR A 158 -9.23 14.30 -3.48
CA THR A 158 -7.96 13.61 -3.29
C THR A 158 -8.06 12.16 -3.74
N THR A 159 -7.01 11.66 -4.40
CA THR A 159 -6.88 10.25 -4.78
C THR A 159 -6.82 9.39 -3.52
N LEU A 160 -7.68 8.37 -3.45
CA LEU A 160 -7.68 7.39 -2.37
C LEU A 160 -7.17 6.05 -2.91
N VAL A 161 -6.23 5.44 -2.20
CA VAL A 161 -5.71 4.10 -2.47
C VAL A 161 -6.25 3.19 -1.37
N ILE A 162 -7.07 2.21 -1.74
CA ILE A 162 -7.61 1.21 -0.83
C ILE A 162 -6.57 0.12 -0.63
N ASP A 163 -6.10 -0.03 0.61
CA ASP A 163 -5.02 -0.94 0.95
C ASP A 163 -5.52 -2.38 1.13
N HIS A 164 -4.73 -3.35 0.66
CA HIS A 164 -4.99 -4.79 0.74
C HIS A 164 -6.45 -5.20 0.49
N MET A 165 -7.10 -4.58 -0.51
CA MET A 165 -8.50 -4.82 -0.86
C MET A 165 -9.51 -4.60 0.29
N SER A 166 -9.14 -3.85 1.33
CA SER A 166 -9.85 -3.74 2.61
C SER A 166 -9.97 -5.06 3.40
N ARG A 167 -8.98 -5.96 3.27
CA ARG A 167 -8.83 -7.21 4.02
C ARG A 167 -10.13 -8.03 4.15
N PRO A 168 -10.77 -8.41 3.03
CA PRO A 168 -11.98 -9.22 3.07
C PRO A 168 -11.69 -10.61 3.63
N ASP A 169 -12.66 -11.21 4.32
CA ASP A 169 -12.74 -12.64 4.57
C ASP A 169 -13.81 -13.25 3.65
N PRO A 170 -13.43 -13.98 2.60
CA PRO A 170 -14.38 -14.52 1.62
C PRO A 170 -15.35 -15.56 2.22
N ALA A 171 -15.05 -16.13 3.40
CA ALA A 171 -15.95 -17.04 4.09
C ALA A 171 -17.18 -16.31 4.67
N LEU A 172 -17.04 -15.03 5.01
CA LEU A 172 -18.11 -14.21 5.57
C LEU A 172 -19.04 -13.67 4.48
N GLU A 173 -20.34 -13.82 4.67
CA GLU A 173 -21.35 -13.29 3.73
C GLU A 173 -21.32 -11.77 3.63
N THR A 174 -21.14 -11.09 4.77
CA THR A 174 -20.99 -9.63 4.85
C THR A 174 -19.85 -9.10 3.99
N ASP A 175 -18.75 -9.85 3.89
CA ASP A 175 -17.59 -9.44 3.12
C ASP A 175 -17.78 -9.74 1.64
N ARG A 176 -18.57 -10.75 1.27
CA ARG A 176 -19.01 -10.94 -0.12
C ARG A 176 -19.84 -9.75 -0.61
N ASP A 177 -20.78 -9.27 0.20
CA ASP A 177 -21.55 -8.05 -0.10
C ASP A 177 -20.65 -6.80 -0.09
N GLY A 178 -19.74 -6.72 0.88
CA GLY A 178 -18.76 -5.63 0.96
C GLY A 178 -17.85 -5.55 -0.27
N LEU A 179 -17.44 -6.69 -0.85
CA LEU A 179 -16.70 -6.75 -2.12
C LEU A 179 -17.53 -6.28 -3.32
N VAL A 180 -18.84 -6.52 -3.33
CA VAL A 180 -19.75 -5.93 -4.34
C VAL A 180 -19.79 -4.40 -4.18
N ALA A 181 -19.94 -3.92 -2.94
CA ALA A 181 -19.97 -2.48 -2.66
C ALA A 181 -18.64 -1.80 -3.02
N LEU A 182 -17.50 -2.41 -2.66
CA LEU A 182 -16.17 -1.89 -2.96
C LEU A 182 -15.96 -1.71 -4.47
N ARG A 183 -16.40 -2.68 -5.29
CA ARG A 183 -16.35 -2.55 -6.75
C ARG A 183 -17.12 -1.33 -7.27
N ARG A 184 -18.29 -1.01 -6.70
CA ARG A 184 -19.04 0.21 -7.07
C ARG A 184 -18.30 1.50 -6.69
N TYR A 185 -17.54 1.50 -5.60
CA TYR A 185 -16.70 2.66 -5.25
C TYR A 185 -15.54 2.85 -6.23
N LEU A 186 -15.08 1.79 -6.88
CA LEU A 186 -14.00 1.84 -7.87
C LEU A 186 -14.44 2.45 -9.22
N ASP A 187 -15.74 2.65 -9.45
CA ASP A 187 -16.27 3.41 -10.60
C ASP A 187 -15.81 4.88 -10.59
N ASN A 188 -15.36 5.39 -9.43
CA ASN A 188 -14.76 6.70 -9.31
C ASN A 188 -13.27 6.68 -9.72
N GLU A 189 -12.90 7.50 -10.70
CA GLU A 189 -11.53 7.63 -11.26
C GLU A 189 -10.43 7.96 -10.22
N ARG A 190 -10.82 8.45 -9.04
CA ARG A 190 -9.92 8.82 -7.95
C ARG A 190 -9.84 7.75 -6.86
N ARG A 191 -10.37 6.56 -7.12
CA ARG A 191 -10.31 5.40 -6.23
C ARG A 191 -9.44 4.34 -6.87
N TRP A 192 -8.34 4.07 -6.20
CA TRP A 192 -7.31 3.10 -6.56
C TRP A 192 -7.35 1.95 -5.57
N ILE A 193 -6.81 0.79 -5.96
CA ILE A 193 -6.79 -0.39 -5.09
C ILE A 193 -5.44 -1.11 -5.17
N LYS A 194 -4.94 -1.52 -4.00
CA LYS A 194 -3.82 -2.44 -3.90
C LYS A 194 -4.33 -3.87 -3.84
N LEU A 195 -4.04 -4.66 -4.88
CA LEU A 195 -4.31 -6.09 -4.98
C LEU A 195 -3.22 -6.89 -4.22
N SER A 196 -3.06 -6.58 -2.93
CA SER A 196 -2.02 -7.10 -2.04
C SER A 196 -2.63 -7.72 -0.78
N GLY A 197 -1.83 -8.38 0.05
CA GLY A 197 -2.30 -8.97 1.31
C GLY A 197 -3.22 -10.18 1.11
N ILE A 198 -2.95 -10.99 0.09
CA ILE A 198 -3.72 -12.21 -0.19
C ILE A 198 -3.57 -13.25 0.91
N ASP A 199 -2.37 -13.39 1.46
CA ASP A 199 -2.05 -14.13 2.69
C ASP A 199 -2.98 -13.70 3.84
N ARG A 200 -3.22 -12.39 3.99
CA ARG A 200 -4.10 -11.83 5.03
C ARG A 200 -5.57 -12.12 4.79
N MET A 201 -6.03 -12.03 3.53
CA MET A 201 -7.38 -12.44 3.11
C MET A 201 -7.61 -13.94 3.34
N MET A 202 -6.53 -14.72 3.31
CA MET A 202 -6.54 -16.17 3.42
C MET A 202 -6.20 -16.66 4.83
N SER A 203 -6.29 -15.77 5.83
CA SER A 203 -6.05 -16.07 7.25
C SER A 203 -4.67 -16.66 7.54
N GLY A 204 -3.65 -16.27 6.77
CA GLY A 204 -2.30 -16.80 6.92
C GLY A 204 -2.08 -18.18 6.32
N SER A 205 -3.04 -18.70 5.55
CA SER A 205 -2.91 -20.00 4.92
C SER A 205 -1.84 -19.98 3.83
N ASN A 206 -0.92 -20.95 3.90
CA ASN A 206 0.07 -21.25 2.87
C ASN A 206 -0.49 -22.13 1.74
N GLU A 207 -1.76 -22.55 1.82
CA GLU A 207 -2.42 -23.24 0.72
C GLU A 207 -2.48 -22.34 -0.51
N PRO A 208 -2.49 -22.92 -1.73
CA PRO A 208 -2.68 -22.14 -2.94
C PRO A 208 -3.89 -21.22 -2.82
N TRP A 209 -3.70 -19.92 -3.07
CA TRP A 209 -4.75 -18.90 -2.94
C TRP A 209 -5.77 -18.92 -4.08
N SER A 210 -5.95 -20.06 -4.74
CA SER A 210 -6.83 -20.25 -5.90
C SER A 210 -8.28 -19.86 -5.59
N ARG A 211 -8.76 -20.10 -4.36
CA ARG A 211 -10.10 -19.69 -3.92
C ARG A 211 -10.30 -18.16 -3.93
N ALA A 212 -9.22 -17.39 -3.87
CA ALA A 212 -9.29 -15.93 -3.89
C ALA A 212 -9.25 -15.35 -5.31
N LEU A 213 -8.79 -16.11 -6.33
CA LEU A 213 -8.66 -15.63 -7.71
C LEU A 213 -9.94 -14.94 -8.25
N PRO A 214 -11.16 -15.51 -8.09
CA PRO A 214 -12.36 -14.85 -8.62
C PRO A 214 -12.63 -13.49 -7.97
N HIS A 215 -12.32 -13.35 -6.68
CA HIS A 215 -12.52 -12.11 -5.93
C HIS A 215 -11.52 -11.03 -6.38
N VAL A 216 -10.23 -11.38 -6.47
CA VAL A 216 -9.18 -10.43 -6.87
C VAL A 216 -9.35 -10.03 -8.34
N ARG A 217 -9.70 -10.97 -9.24
CA ARG A 217 -10.04 -10.66 -10.64
C ARG A 217 -11.25 -9.75 -10.76
N GLY A 218 -12.26 -9.93 -9.91
CA GLY A 218 -13.42 -9.04 -9.86
C GLY A 218 -13.07 -7.60 -9.47
N LEU A 219 -12.08 -7.41 -8.59
CA LEU A 219 -11.57 -6.09 -8.22
C LEU A 219 -10.69 -5.48 -9.32
N LEU A 220 -9.81 -6.28 -9.94
CA LEU A 220 -9.02 -5.86 -11.09
C LEU A 220 -9.92 -5.39 -12.24
N ALA A 221 -10.97 -6.15 -12.57
CA ALA A 221 -11.91 -5.79 -13.63
C ALA A 221 -12.69 -4.49 -13.34
N ALA A 222 -12.89 -4.13 -12.08
CA ALA A 222 -13.58 -2.90 -11.69
C ALA A 222 -12.69 -1.64 -11.81
N ALA A 223 -11.37 -1.80 -11.80
CA ALA A 223 -10.40 -0.71 -11.87
C ALA A 223 -9.10 -1.13 -12.58
N PRO A 224 -9.15 -1.59 -13.84
CA PRO A 224 -7.99 -2.17 -14.51
C PRO A 224 -6.83 -1.17 -14.66
N ASP A 225 -7.13 0.11 -14.78
CA ASP A 225 -6.16 1.20 -14.89
C ASP A 225 -5.78 1.81 -13.51
N ARG A 226 -6.41 1.39 -12.41
CA ARG A 226 -6.16 1.92 -11.05
C ARG A 226 -5.89 0.82 -10.01
N ALA A 227 -5.64 -0.38 -10.48
CA ALA A 227 -5.17 -1.50 -9.68
C ALA A 227 -3.64 -1.55 -9.70
N ILE A 228 -3.05 -1.71 -8.52
CA ILE A 228 -1.60 -1.82 -8.30
C ILE A 228 -1.32 -2.97 -7.32
N TRP A 229 -0.08 -3.44 -7.26
CA TRP A 229 0.32 -4.53 -6.37
C TRP A 229 1.43 -4.12 -5.41
N GLY A 230 1.54 -4.82 -4.27
CA GLY A 230 2.68 -4.74 -3.37
C GLY A 230 2.80 -6.00 -2.51
N SER A 231 4.02 -6.31 -2.07
CA SER A 231 4.32 -7.51 -1.28
C SER A 231 3.82 -7.43 0.16
N ASP A 232 3.74 -6.20 0.70
CA ASP A 232 3.60 -5.93 2.12
C ASP A 232 4.79 -6.42 2.96
N TRP A 233 5.97 -6.58 2.33
CA TRP A 233 7.21 -6.94 3.01
C TRP A 233 7.54 -5.92 4.13
N PRO A 234 8.03 -6.36 5.30
CA PRO A 234 8.42 -7.71 5.69
C PRO A 234 7.28 -8.47 6.41
N HIS A 235 6.04 -8.21 6.00
CA HIS A 235 4.81 -8.87 6.49
C HIS A 235 4.55 -8.63 7.99
N PRO A 236 4.45 -7.36 8.44
CA PRO A 236 4.22 -7.07 9.85
C PRO A 236 2.89 -7.62 10.34
N ASN A 237 2.85 -8.14 11.56
CA ASN A 237 1.63 -8.70 12.17
C ASN A 237 0.95 -9.77 11.30
N ILE A 238 1.74 -10.57 10.58
CA ILE A 238 1.23 -11.72 9.84
C ILE A 238 0.66 -12.76 10.80
N GLN A 239 -0.42 -13.42 10.39
CA GLN A 239 -0.93 -14.62 11.06
C GLN A 239 -0.37 -15.83 10.31
N GLY A 240 0.08 -16.85 11.03
CA GLY A 240 0.75 -18.00 10.41
C GLY A 240 2.18 -17.69 9.97
N ASP A 241 2.65 -18.40 8.94
CA ASP A 241 4.00 -18.26 8.44
C ASP A 241 4.15 -17.01 7.55
N VAL A 242 5.38 -16.50 7.47
CA VAL A 242 5.72 -15.44 6.53
C VAL A 242 5.57 -15.99 5.10
N PRO A 243 4.77 -15.34 4.23
CA PRO A 243 4.60 -15.81 2.86
C PRO A 243 5.89 -15.68 2.05
N ASP A 244 6.01 -16.51 1.02
CA ASP A 244 7.07 -16.37 0.02
C ASP A 244 6.69 -15.28 -0.99
N ASP A 245 7.47 -14.19 -1.03
CA ASP A 245 7.23 -13.06 -1.93
C ASP A 245 7.19 -13.46 -3.41
N SER A 246 7.92 -14.51 -3.82
CA SER A 246 7.86 -15.01 -5.19
C SER A 246 6.50 -15.63 -5.52
N LYS A 247 5.83 -16.24 -4.53
CA LYS A 247 4.47 -16.78 -4.69
C LYS A 247 3.43 -15.66 -4.68
N LEU A 248 3.64 -14.59 -3.89
CA LEU A 248 2.78 -13.40 -3.93
C LEU A 248 2.83 -12.73 -5.32
N LEU A 249 4.03 -12.63 -5.90
CA LEU A 249 4.23 -12.11 -7.25
C LEU A 249 3.60 -13.03 -8.32
N ALA A 250 3.83 -14.34 -8.23
CA ALA A 250 3.24 -15.30 -9.16
C ALA A 250 1.70 -15.28 -9.11
N PHE A 251 1.12 -15.12 -7.91
CA PHE A 251 -0.33 -15.02 -7.75
C PHE A 251 -0.90 -13.78 -8.45
N ILE A 252 -0.26 -12.60 -8.31
CA ILE A 252 -0.78 -11.42 -9.01
C ILE A 252 -0.62 -11.52 -10.53
N GLU A 253 0.44 -12.15 -11.02
CA GLU A 253 0.60 -12.46 -12.45
C GLU A 253 -0.51 -13.41 -12.94
N GLU A 254 -0.89 -14.41 -12.15
CA GLU A 254 -2.04 -15.29 -12.44
C GLU A 254 -3.37 -14.55 -12.42
N VAL A 255 -3.57 -13.62 -11.48
CA VAL A 255 -4.76 -12.75 -11.42
C VAL A 255 -4.88 -11.95 -12.72
N CYS A 256 -3.78 -11.36 -13.19
CA CYS A 256 -3.74 -10.56 -14.42
C CYS A 256 -4.10 -11.39 -15.65
N GLY A 257 -3.58 -12.62 -15.76
CA GLY A 257 -3.95 -13.59 -16.80
C GLY A 257 -3.36 -13.30 -18.19
N ASP A 258 -2.90 -12.08 -18.46
CA ASP A 258 -2.20 -11.69 -19.68
C ASP A 258 -1.12 -10.61 -19.41
N ALA A 259 -0.31 -10.33 -20.43
CA ALA A 259 0.81 -9.40 -20.35
C ALA A 259 0.39 -7.92 -20.24
N GLU A 260 -0.77 -7.56 -20.79
CA GLU A 260 -1.28 -6.18 -20.77
C GLU A 260 -1.75 -5.81 -19.36
N ALA A 261 -2.56 -6.68 -18.74
CA ALA A 261 -2.98 -6.52 -17.36
C ALA A 261 -1.80 -6.57 -16.39
N ALA A 262 -0.81 -7.45 -16.63
CA ALA A 262 0.39 -7.51 -15.82
C ALA A 262 1.24 -6.23 -15.91
N ASP A 263 1.40 -5.65 -17.11
CA ASP A 263 2.05 -4.34 -17.27
C ASP A 263 1.26 -3.24 -16.54
N ALA A 264 -0.06 -3.20 -16.70
CA ALA A 264 -0.93 -2.25 -16.02
C ALA A 264 -0.69 -2.28 -14.51
N VAL A 265 -0.82 -3.45 -13.88
CA VAL A 265 -0.75 -3.60 -12.42
C VAL A 265 0.67 -3.40 -11.88
N LEU A 266 1.71 -3.86 -12.58
CA LEU A 266 3.09 -3.91 -12.06
C LEU A 266 3.98 -2.77 -12.57
N VAL A 267 3.56 -2.02 -13.59
CA VAL A 267 4.42 -1.01 -14.25
C VAL A 267 3.67 0.30 -14.52
N SER A 268 2.68 0.30 -15.41
CA SER A 268 2.13 1.56 -15.93
C SER A 268 1.17 2.25 -14.96
N ASN A 269 0.32 1.53 -14.21
CA ASN A 269 -0.53 2.13 -13.17
C ASN A 269 0.31 2.70 -12.02
N PRO A 270 1.28 1.97 -11.43
CA PRO A 270 2.19 2.52 -10.42
C PRO A 270 2.90 3.79 -10.87
N ARG A 271 3.45 3.80 -12.10
CA ARG A 271 4.13 4.99 -12.64
C ARG A 271 3.21 6.20 -12.68
N ARG A 272 1.95 6.03 -13.11
CA ARG A 272 0.97 7.12 -13.17
C ARG A 272 0.57 7.65 -11.79
N LEU A 273 0.61 6.80 -10.76
CA LEU A 273 0.28 7.21 -9.40
C LEU A 273 1.43 7.93 -8.70
N TYR A 274 2.68 7.53 -8.98
CA TYR A 274 3.85 7.89 -8.16
C TYR A 274 4.87 8.82 -8.82
N LEU A 275 4.78 9.03 -10.14
CA LEU A 275 5.66 9.92 -10.92
C LEU A 275 4.88 11.10 -11.48
#